data_AF-A0A6F8YUM4-F1
#
_entry.id   AF-A0A6F8YUM4-F1
#
_cell.length_a   1.000
_cell.length_b   1.000
_cell.length_c   1.000
_cell.angle_alpha   90.00
_cell.angle_beta   90.00
_cell.angle_gamma   90.00
#
_symmetry.space_group_name_H-M   'P 1'
#
loop_
_entity.id
_entity.type
_entity.pdbx_description
1 polymer ?
#
loop_
_entity_poly.entity_id
_entity_poly.type
_entity_poly.pdbx_seq_one_letter_code
_entity_poly.pdbx_strand_id
1 'polypeptide(L)'
;MTLNVLVGKDPSDPASTTPPVTDYTAGLTPDALVGKRIAVISSTAGPYPAMVSALEAAGATTVQVTIGSAPDTPGIVHTEFRRDLDAYLGGRFAKGGKAPDSLQEIIAYNDAHPVEGLKYQQTQLVANQAVDLTDPATSAAYTANLAAGKAASQAVIDTVLDNGTPGDPSDDFDAVLVPTGNALINVADRAGYPALTIPAGYGTGSAGRNPIGVTLVGTAYSEAKLLAGGYALEQATQVRLAPSWTNPSMWRCVPGSTFFTGQFCNPGDRLLRR
;
A
#
# COMPACT_ATOMS: atom_id res chain seq x y z
N MET A 1 -6.49 -14.13 -12.68
CA MET A 1 -5.78 -13.46 -11.58
C MET A 1 -4.83 -12.42 -12.15
N THR A 2 -4.89 -11.16 -11.71
CA THR A 2 -4.09 -10.05 -12.27
C THR A 2 -2.60 -10.23 -12.03
N LEU A 3 -2.19 -10.72 -10.85
CA LEU A 3 -0.78 -10.87 -10.49
C LEU A 3 -0.01 -11.81 -11.42
N ASN A 4 -0.63 -12.91 -11.88
CA ASN A 4 -0.05 -13.83 -12.89
C ASN A 4 0.36 -13.13 -14.19
N VAL A 5 -0.31 -12.02 -14.54
CA VAL A 5 -0.06 -11.29 -15.79
C VAL A 5 0.99 -10.20 -15.60
N LEU A 6 1.07 -9.64 -14.39
CA LEU A 6 1.96 -8.50 -14.09
C LEU A 6 3.36 -8.93 -13.67
N VAL A 7 3.51 -10.08 -13.00
CA VAL A 7 4.81 -10.54 -12.50
C VAL A 7 5.71 -10.95 -13.67
N GLY A 8 6.91 -10.39 -13.70
CA GLY A 8 7.91 -10.72 -14.70
C GLY A 8 9.20 -9.94 -14.48
N LYS A 9 10.29 -10.45 -15.03
CA LYS A 9 11.56 -9.71 -15.09
C LYS A 9 11.46 -8.65 -16.18
N ASP A 10 11.75 -7.40 -15.82
CA ASP A 10 11.85 -6.27 -16.72
C ASP A 10 13.33 -5.82 -16.81
N PRO A 11 13.99 -5.93 -17.98
CA PRO A 11 15.36 -5.47 -18.15
C PRO A 11 15.58 -3.98 -17.84
N SER A 12 14.51 -3.17 -17.86
CA SER A 12 14.56 -1.73 -17.56
C SER A 12 14.37 -1.41 -16.07
N ASP A 13 13.99 -2.39 -15.25
CA ASP A 13 13.85 -2.27 -13.80
C ASP A 13 14.81 -3.23 -13.07
N PRO A 14 15.94 -2.75 -12.53
CA PRO A 14 16.88 -3.57 -11.77
C PRO A 14 16.28 -4.21 -10.51
N ALA A 15 15.18 -3.67 -9.96
CA ALA A 15 14.51 -4.26 -8.80
C ALA A 15 13.68 -5.49 -9.18
N SER A 16 13.35 -5.67 -10.47
CA SER A 16 12.63 -6.83 -10.99
C SER A 16 13.55 -8.06 -11.00
N THR A 17 13.57 -8.77 -9.87
CA THR A 17 14.23 -10.07 -9.75
C THR A 17 13.21 -11.19 -9.98
N THR A 18 13.68 -12.38 -10.38
CA THR A 18 12.78 -13.51 -10.63
C THR A 18 12.70 -14.43 -9.43
N PRO A 19 11.53 -14.55 -8.80
CA PRO A 19 11.04 -15.87 -8.45
C PRO A 19 9.60 -16.02 -8.96
N PRO A 20 9.35 -16.67 -10.11
CA PRO A 20 7.98 -16.79 -10.57
C PRO A 20 7.35 -17.96 -9.82
N VAL A 21 6.40 -17.64 -8.94
CA VAL A 21 5.29 -18.55 -8.71
C VAL A 21 4.59 -18.69 -10.05
N THR A 22 4.62 -19.90 -10.62
CA THR A 22 4.10 -20.17 -11.98
C THR A 22 2.62 -19.78 -12.13
N ASP A 23 1.84 -19.98 -11.07
CA ASP A 23 0.42 -19.65 -11.04
C ASP A 23 -0.04 -19.34 -9.61
N TYR A 24 -0.30 -18.07 -9.32
CA TYR A 24 -0.83 -17.62 -8.02
C TYR A 24 -2.27 -18.10 -7.74
N THR A 25 -2.96 -18.69 -8.73
CA THR A 25 -4.29 -19.28 -8.50
C THR A 25 -4.26 -20.70 -7.98
N ALA A 26 -3.13 -21.40 -8.10
CA ALA A 26 -3.01 -22.81 -7.77
C ALA A 26 -3.28 -23.12 -6.28
N GLY A 27 -3.03 -22.15 -5.39
CA GLY A 27 -3.24 -22.28 -3.95
C GLY A 27 -4.54 -21.67 -3.41
N LEU A 28 -5.44 -21.18 -4.27
CA LEU A 28 -6.66 -20.51 -3.84
C LEU A 28 -7.76 -21.52 -3.51
N THR A 29 -7.63 -22.18 -2.36
CA THR A 29 -8.61 -23.15 -1.86
C THR A 29 -9.23 -22.68 -0.54
N PRO A 30 -10.50 -23.01 -0.24
CA PRO A 30 -11.14 -22.61 1.02
C PRO A 30 -10.46 -23.18 2.28
N ASP A 31 -9.70 -24.27 2.15
CA ASP A 31 -8.98 -24.96 3.22
C ASP A 31 -7.51 -24.54 3.33
N ALA A 32 -7.05 -23.52 2.59
CA ALA A 32 -5.64 -23.11 2.57
C ALA A 32 -5.09 -22.62 3.92
N LEU A 33 -5.96 -22.35 4.91
CA LEU A 33 -5.61 -21.99 6.28
C LEU A 33 -5.42 -23.18 7.22
N VAL A 34 -5.81 -24.40 6.82
CA VAL A 34 -5.68 -25.59 7.67
C VAL A 34 -4.21 -25.85 8.00
N GLY A 35 -3.89 -25.87 9.29
CA GLY A 35 -2.54 -26.11 9.80
C GLY A 35 -1.58 -24.93 9.64
N LYS A 36 -2.06 -23.78 9.15
CA LYS A 36 -1.27 -22.54 9.06
C LYS A 36 -1.13 -21.88 10.41
N ARG A 37 0.00 -21.22 10.64
CA ARG A 37 0.27 -20.48 11.88
C ARG A 37 0.26 -18.99 11.56
N ILE A 38 -0.63 -18.23 12.20
CA ILE A 38 -0.78 -16.79 11.94
C ILE A 38 -0.51 -16.03 13.23
N ALA A 39 0.49 -15.15 13.19
CA ALA A 39 0.73 -14.21 14.26
C ALA A 39 -0.39 -13.15 14.26
N VAL A 40 -0.96 -12.86 15.42
CA VAL A 40 -2.00 -11.84 15.58
C VAL A 40 -1.60 -10.87 16.69
N ILE A 41 -2.03 -9.61 16.62
CA ILE A 41 -1.83 -8.67 17.72
C ILE A 41 -3.06 -8.57 18.63
N SER A 42 -2.85 -8.07 19.85
CA SER A 42 -3.96 -7.70 20.74
C SER A 42 -4.66 -6.44 20.23
N SER A 43 -5.97 -6.53 19.98
CA SER A 43 -6.83 -5.40 19.64
C SER A 43 -8.28 -5.75 19.91
N THR A 44 -9.05 -4.82 20.49
CA THR A 44 -10.50 -4.96 20.71
C THR A 44 -11.32 -4.20 19.67
N ALA A 45 -10.68 -3.48 18.76
CA ALA A 45 -11.37 -2.69 17.75
C ALA A 45 -12.04 -3.59 16.71
N GLY A 46 -13.37 -3.65 16.74
CA GLY A 46 -14.15 -4.34 15.71
C GLY A 46 -13.86 -3.75 14.32
N PRO A 47 -13.77 -4.57 13.26
CA PRO A 47 -14.09 -6.02 13.20
C PRO A 47 -12.89 -6.97 13.44
N TYR A 48 -11.72 -6.47 13.88
CA TYR A 48 -10.50 -7.29 13.92
C TYR A 48 -10.61 -8.58 14.76
N PRO A 49 -11.17 -8.59 15.98
CA PRO A 49 -11.35 -9.83 16.75
C PRO A 49 -12.16 -10.89 16.01
N ALA A 50 -13.19 -10.49 15.25
CA ALA A 50 -14.01 -11.42 14.48
C ALA A 50 -13.22 -12.07 13.33
N MET A 51 -12.27 -11.34 12.73
CA MET A 51 -11.39 -11.89 11.71
C MET A 51 -10.38 -12.88 12.29
N VAL A 52 -9.88 -12.65 13.51
CA VAL A 52 -9.03 -13.62 14.22
C VAL A 52 -9.81 -14.90 14.49
N SER A 53 -11.04 -14.82 15.00
CA SER A 53 -11.88 -16.00 15.19
C SER A 53 -12.22 -16.72 13.88
N ALA A 54 -12.36 -15.99 12.77
CA ALA A 54 -12.59 -16.60 11.46
C ALA A 54 -11.35 -17.37 10.95
N LEU A 55 -10.13 -16.91 11.24
CA LEU A 55 -8.89 -17.67 10.97
C LEU A 55 -8.88 -19.00 11.74
N GLU A 56 -9.17 -18.95 13.05
CA GLU A 56 -9.22 -20.14 13.90
C GLU A 56 -10.27 -21.15 13.40
N ALA A 57 -11.47 -20.67 13.07
CA ALA A 57 -12.54 -21.50 12.52
C ALA A 57 -12.19 -22.12 11.16
N ALA A 58 -11.34 -21.46 10.37
CA ALA A 58 -10.82 -21.97 9.09
C ALA A 58 -9.62 -22.93 9.25
N GLY A 59 -9.23 -23.25 10.49
CA GLY A 59 -8.20 -24.25 10.79
C GLY A 59 -6.79 -23.70 10.96
N ALA A 60 -6.61 -22.37 11.01
CA ALA A 60 -5.33 -21.76 11.36
C ALA A 60 -5.13 -21.76 12.88
N THR A 61 -3.88 -21.93 13.31
CA THR A 61 -3.46 -21.64 14.68
C THR A 61 -3.09 -20.17 14.78
N THR A 62 -3.82 -19.39 15.56
CA THR A 62 -3.46 -17.99 15.82
C THR A 62 -2.69 -17.86 17.13
N VAL A 63 -1.57 -17.14 17.11
CA VAL A 63 -0.78 -16.86 18.32
C VAL A 63 -0.66 -15.36 18.51
N GLN A 64 -1.02 -14.87 19.69
CA GLN A 64 -0.90 -13.46 19.99
C GLN A 64 0.57 -13.07 20.20
N VAL A 65 1.06 -12.10 19.44
CA VAL A 65 2.43 -11.59 19.50
C VAL A 65 2.46 -10.09 19.81
N THR A 66 3.62 -9.61 20.26
CA THR A 66 3.93 -8.19 20.35
C THR A 66 4.88 -7.85 19.21
N ILE A 67 4.48 -6.91 18.36
CA ILE A 67 5.34 -6.39 17.29
C ILE A 67 6.30 -5.36 17.89
N GLY A 68 7.57 -5.41 17.51
CA GLY A 68 8.55 -4.39 17.86
C GLY A 68 8.16 -2.99 17.37
N SER A 69 8.78 -1.95 17.92
CA SER A 69 8.58 -0.59 17.44
C SER A 69 9.03 -0.44 15.99
N ALA A 70 8.31 0.38 15.22
CA ALA A 70 8.78 0.78 13.90
C ALA A 70 10.18 1.42 13.99
N PRO A 71 11.09 1.15 13.03
CA PRO A 71 12.41 1.77 13.02
C PRO A 71 12.31 3.30 12.95
N ASP A 72 13.18 3.99 13.67
CA ASP A 72 13.26 5.45 13.73
C ASP A 72 14.17 6.05 12.63
N THR A 73 14.76 5.20 11.78
CA THR A 73 15.61 5.64 10.67
C THR A 73 14.87 6.65 9.79
N PRO A 74 15.46 7.78 9.38
CA PRO A 74 14.79 8.78 8.55
C PRO A 74 14.22 8.19 7.25
N GLY A 75 13.03 8.64 6.84
CA GLY A 75 12.44 8.28 5.55
C GLY A 75 13.23 8.88 4.39
N ILE A 76 13.23 8.19 3.25
CA ILE A 76 14.04 8.56 2.08
C ILE A 76 13.24 9.16 0.92
N VAL A 77 11.91 9.01 0.93
CA VAL A 77 11.02 9.43 -0.17
C VAL A 77 11.22 10.90 -0.50
N HIS A 78 11.28 11.78 0.50
CA HIS A 78 11.52 13.21 0.29
C HIS A 78 12.85 13.48 -0.42
N THR A 79 13.87 12.67 -0.12
CA THR A 79 15.22 12.85 -0.63
C THR A 79 15.37 12.38 -2.08
N GLU A 80 14.68 11.30 -2.46
CA GLU A 80 14.76 10.73 -3.81
C GLU A 80 13.74 11.29 -4.81
N PHE A 81 12.61 11.81 -4.32
CA PHE A 81 11.45 12.15 -5.15
C PHE A 81 11.79 13.03 -6.35
N ARG A 82 12.56 14.12 -6.15
CA ARG A 82 12.96 15.00 -7.25
C ARG A 82 13.79 14.24 -8.30
N ARG A 83 14.83 13.52 -7.86
CA ARG A 83 15.73 12.75 -8.75
C ARG A 83 14.94 11.78 -9.62
N ASP A 84 14.04 11.02 -9.00
CA ASP A 84 13.33 9.93 -9.69
C ASP A 84 12.21 10.47 -10.58
N LEU A 85 11.49 11.51 -10.15
CA LEU A 85 10.46 12.15 -10.95
C LEU A 85 11.06 12.85 -12.19
N ASP A 86 12.15 13.61 -12.02
CA ASP A 86 12.84 14.28 -13.13
C ASP A 86 13.36 13.26 -14.15
N ALA A 87 13.94 12.15 -13.68
CA ALA A 87 14.40 11.06 -14.55
C ALA A 87 13.23 10.42 -15.35
N TYR A 88 12.09 10.18 -14.69
CA TYR A 88 10.89 9.64 -15.34
C TYR A 88 10.32 10.60 -16.40
N LEU A 89 10.21 11.90 -16.08
CA LEU A 89 9.65 12.91 -16.98
C LEU A 89 10.53 13.10 -18.23
N GLY A 90 11.84 13.29 -18.01
CA GLY A 90 12.80 13.46 -19.10
C GLY A 90 12.89 12.26 -20.05
N GLY A 91 12.65 11.04 -19.55
CA GLY A 91 12.68 9.82 -20.36
C GLY A 91 11.43 9.57 -21.22
N ARG A 92 10.27 10.13 -20.85
CA ARG A 92 8.97 9.67 -21.38
C ARG A 92 8.23 10.70 -22.24
N PHE A 93 8.33 11.99 -21.93
CA PHE A 93 7.46 13.02 -22.52
C PHE A 93 8.18 14.08 -23.37
N ALA A 94 9.50 13.99 -23.51
CA ALA A 94 10.31 14.86 -24.38
C ALA A 94 9.84 14.86 -25.86
N LYS A 95 8.97 13.93 -26.28
CA LYS A 95 8.34 13.91 -27.60
C LYS A 95 7.00 14.67 -27.60
N GLY A 96 7.06 15.99 -27.71
CA GLY A 96 5.91 16.80 -28.16
C GLY A 96 5.55 18.04 -27.33
N GLY A 97 6.32 18.37 -26.28
CA GLY A 97 6.27 19.69 -25.60
C GLY A 97 4.96 20.03 -24.87
N LYS A 98 4.15 19.02 -24.50
CA LYS A 98 2.86 19.22 -23.79
C LYS A 98 2.87 18.79 -22.33
N ALA A 99 3.98 18.27 -21.83
CA ALA A 99 4.12 17.81 -20.46
C ALA A 99 5.36 18.49 -19.83
N PRO A 100 5.38 18.65 -18.50
CA PRO A 100 6.54 19.17 -17.81
C PRO A 100 7.70 18.17 -17.89
N ASP A 101 8.92 18.69 -18.00
CA ASP A 101 10.15 17.91 -18.05
C ASP A 101 10.78 17.74 -16.65
N SER A 102 10.26 18.42 -15.62
CA SER A 102 10.79 18.36 -14.25
C SER A 102 9.76 18.69 -13.16
N LEU A 103 10.09 18.37 -11.91
CA LEU A 103 9.38 18.81 -10.71
C LEU A 103 9.28 20.35 -10.62
N GLN A 104 10.33 21.06 -11.03
CA GLN A 104 10.35 22.52 -11.02
C GLN A 104 9.29 23.12 -11.96
N GLU A 105 9.08 22.51 -13.13
CA GLU A 105 8.04 22.94 -14.06
C GLU A 105 6.63 22.63 -13.56
N ILE A 106 6.44 21.51 -12.86
CA ILE A 106 5.18 21.20 -12.17
C ILE A 106 4.87 22.27 -11.12
N ILE A 107 5.86 22.65 -10.30
CA ILE A 107 5.72 23.70 -9.29
C ILE A 107 5.34 25.04 -9.93
N ALA A 108 6.05 25.43 -10.99
CA ALA A 108 5.78 26.67 -11.71
C ALA A 108 4.38 26.66 -12.38
N TYR A 109 3.95 25.53 -12.93
CA TYR A 109 2.60 25.38 -13.47
C TYR A 109 1.55 25.61 -12.38
N ASN A 110 1.70 24.97 -11.22
CA ASN A 110 0.75 25.13 -10.12
C ASN A 110 0.69 26.57 -9.61
N ASP A 111 1.84 27.26 -9.51
CA ASP A 111 1.91 28.66 -9.12
C ASP A 111 1.23 29.58 -10.13
N ALA A 112 1.35 29.27 -11.43
CA ALA A 112 0.65 30.00 -12.50
C ALA A 112 -0.85 29.69 -12.56
N HIS A 113 -1.30 28.55 -12.02
CA HIS A 113 -2.69 28.08 -12.05
C HIS A 113 -3.22 27.75 -10.64
N PRO A 114 -3.21 28.70 -9.68
CA PRO A 114 -3.42 28.40 -8.26
C PRO A 114 -4.82 27.86 -7.94
N VAL A 115 -5.84 28.23 -8.72
CA VAL A 115 -7.22 27.71 -8.56
C VAL A 115 -7.29 26.21 -8.87
N GLU A 116 -6.50 25.75 -9.84
CA GLU A 116 -6.45 24.34 -10.24
C GLU A 116 -5.40 23.56 -9.45
N GLY A 117 -4.16 24.07 -9.42
CA GLY A 117 -2.99 23.36 -8.89
C GLY A 117 -2.78 23.47 -7.38
N LEU A 118 -3.36 24.47 -6.69
CA LEU A 118 -3.01 24.79 -5.30
C LEU A 118 -4.16 24.74 -4.30
N LYS A 119 -5.21 23.95 -4.56
CA LYS A 119 -6.33 23.75 -3.61
C LYS A 119 -5.86 23.44 -2.18
N TYR A 120 -4.82 22.62 -2.03
CA TYR A 120 -4.20 22.26 -0.75
C TYR A 120 -2.73 22.68 -0.67
N GLN A 121 -2.32 23.66 -1.48
CA GLN A 121 -0.93 24.09 -1.65
C GLN A 121 -0.02 22.98 -2.22
N GLN A 122 1.28 23.23 -2.26
CA GLN A 122 2.28 22.31 -2.79
C GLN A 122 3.56 22.22 -1.95
N THR A 123 3.45 22.37 -0.62
CA THR A 123 4.59 22.42 0.30
C THR A 123 5.54 21.23 0.17
N GLN A 124 5.00 20.02 -0.04
CA GLN A 124 5.83 18.82 -0.22
C GLN A 124 6.62 18.82 -1.53
N LEU A 125 6.04 19.36 -2.62
CA LEU A 125 6.76 19.49 -3.89
C LEU A 125 7.93 20.48 -3.74
N VAL A 126 7.69 21.62 -3.09
CA VAL A 126 8.73 22.62 -2.82
C VAL A 126 9.83 22.07 -1.92
N ALA A 127 9.47 21.33 -0.87
CA ALA A 127 10.44 20.69 0.02
C ALA A 127 11.30 19.64 -0.71
N ASN A 128 10.69 18.79 -1.53
CA ASN A 128 11.41 17.79 -2.32
C ASN A 128 12.30 18.46 -3.39
N GLN A 129 11.85 19.57 -3.99
CA GLN A 129 12.63 20.33 -4.97
C GLN A 129 13.93 20.89 -4.39
N ALA A 130 13.90 21.26 -3.11
CA ALA A 130 15.05 21.85 -2.40
C ALA A 130 16.13 20.83 -2.01
N VAL A 131 15.89 19.53 -2.17
CA VAL A 131 16.90 18.50 -1.91
C VAL A 131 17.94 18.49 -3.03
N ASP A 132 19.22 18.53 -2.65
CA ASP A 132 20.36 18.38 -3.55
C ASP A 132 21.11 17.07 -3.27
N LEU A 133 20.89 16.06 -4.11
CA LEU A 133 21.59 14.78 -4.05
C LEU A 133 23.00 14.81 -4.68
N THR A 134 23.40 15.93 -5.29
CA THR A 134 24.78 16.12 -5.76
C THR A 134 25.72 16.51 -4.61
N ASP A 135 25.16 17.03 -3.51
CA ASP A 135 25.89 17.22 -2.26
C ASP A 135 26.31 15.86 -1.66
N PRO A 136 27.62 15.60 -1.46
CA PRO A 136 28.10 14.32 -0.98
C PRO A 136 27.55 13.90 0.38
N ALA A 137 27.33 14.85 1.30
CA ALA A 137 26.83 14.54 2.64
C ALA A 137 25.36 14.09 2.57
N THR A 138 24.54 14.78 1.78
CA THR A 138 23.14 14.43 1.53
C THR A 138 23.01 13.06 0.86
N SER A 139 23.83 12.80 -0.17
CA SER A 139 23.86 11.51 -0.88
C SER A 139 24.32 10.35 0.01
N ALA A 140 25.33 10.56 0.84
CA ALA A 140 25.81 9.56 1.79
C ALA A 140 24.73 9.24 2.86
N ALA A 141 24.06 10.27 3.39
CA ALA A 141 22.96 10.10 4.34
C ALA A 141 21.77 9.36 3.72
N TYR A 142 21.38 9.70 2.48
CA TYR A 142 20.36 8.97 1.73
C TYR A 142 20.68 7.49 1.62
N THR A 143 21.89 7.16 1.16
CA THR A 143 22.32 5.77 0.93
C THR A 143 22.34 4.98 2.25
N ALA A 144 22.84 5.58 3.33
CA ALA A 144 22.84 4.97 4.64
C ALA A 144 21.42 4.73 5.18
N ASN A 145 20.52 5.73 5.07
CA ASN A 145 19.14 5.65 5.55
C ASN A 145 18.28 4.67 4.75
N LEU A 146 18.53 4.55 3.44
CA LEU A 146 17.89 3.55 2.58
C LEU A 146 18.25 2.15 3.04
N ALA A 147 19.56 1.86 3.16
CA ALA A 147 20.04 0.54 3.55
C ALA A 147 19.64 0.17 4.98
N ALA A 148 19.93 1.04 5.95
CA ALA A 148 19.64 0.81 7.36
C ALA A 148 18.12 0.70 7.61
N GLY A 149 17.34 1.57 6.97
CA GLY A 149 15.89 1.59 7.12
C GLY A 149 15.23 0.32 6.59
N LYS A 150 15.67 -0.16 5.42
CA LYS A 150 15.19 -1.43 4.85
C LYS A 150 15.56 -2.60 5.77
N ALA A 151 16.84 -2.71 6.14
CA ALA A 151 17.32 -3.80 6.98
C ALA A 151 16.64 -3.84 8.36
N ALA A 152 16.47 -2.68 9.01
CA ALA A 152 15.77 -2.60 10.29
C ALA A 152 14.29 -2.98 10.18
N SER A 153 13.64 -2.60 9.07
CA SER A 153 12.22 -2.94 8.85
C SER A 153 12.03 -4.43 8.56
N GLN A 154 12.94 -5.03 7.77
CA GLN A 154 12.98 -6.48 7.54
C GLN A 154 13.15 -7.22 8.87
N ALA A 155 14.11 -6.81 9.70
CA ALA A 155 14.36 -7.43 11.00
C ALA A 155 13.15 -7.39 11.94
N VAL A 156 12.35 -6.31 11.94
CA VAL A 156 11.11 -6.23 12.73
C VAL A 156 10.10 -7.30 12.31
N ILE A 157 9.92 -7.50 11.00
CA ILE A 157 8.94 -8.46 10.48
C ILE A 157 9.46 -9.89 10.62
N ASP A 158 10.70 -10.15 10.21
CA ASP A 158 11.30 -11.47 10.24
C ASP A 158 11.42 -11.99 11.69
N THR A 159 11.77 -11.14 12.66
CA THR A 159 11.79 -11.56 14.07
C THR A 159 10.42 -12.05 14.56
N VAL A 160 9.33 -11.43 14.08
CA VAL A 160 7.98 -11.87 14.42
C VAL A 160 7.64 -13.16 13.70
N LEU A 161 7.90 -13.25 12.39
CA LEU A 161 7.58 -14.43 11.58
C LEU A 161 8.35 -15.67 12.02
N ASP A 162 9.62 -15.52 12.36
CA ASP A 162 10.50 -16.60 12.81
C ASP A 162 10.25 -16.96 14.29
N ASN A 163 9.21 -16.40 14.92
CA ASN A 163 8.82 -16.63 16.32
C ASN A 163 9.95 -16.50 17.36
N GLY A 164 11.02 -15.74 17.06
CA GLY A 164 12.20 -15.63 17.91
C GLY A 164 13.15 -16.85 17.89
N THR A 165 12.96 -17.78 16.96
CA THR A 165 13.74 -19.01 16.73
C THR A 165 14.41 -19.03 15.34
N PRO A 166 15.29 -18.05 14.99
CA PRO A 166 15.87 -17.98 13.64
C PRO A 166 16.56 -19.28 13.22
N GLY A 167 16.16 -19.81 12.06
CA GLY A 167 16.70 -21.05 11.50
C GLY A 167 16.00 -22.34 11.92
N ASP A 168 14.96 -22.27 12.76
CA ASP A 168 14.05 -23.38 13.06
C ASP A 168 12.64 -23.08 12.56
N PRO A 169 12.25 -23.55 11.36
CA PRO A 169 10.95 -23.21 10.78
C PRO A 169 9.78 -24.01 11.36
N SER A 170 9.99 -24.81 12.42
CA SER A 170 8.96 -25.70 12.96
C SER A 170 7.84 -24.97 13.69
N ASP A 171 8.09 -23.76 14.17
CA ASP A 171 7.12 -22.92 14.89
C ASP A 171 6.88 -21.53 14.27
N ASP A 172 7.54 -21.24 13.15
CA ASP A 172 7.35 -20.04 12.33
C ASP A 172 5.88 -19.76 11.99
N PHE A 173 5.58 -18.48 11.78
CA PHE A 173 4.32 -18.01 11.26
C PHE A 173 4.36 -17.89 9.74
N ASP A 174 3.26 -18.27 9.09
CA ASP A 174 3.07 -18.07 7.66
C ASP A 174 2.83 -16.58 7.32
N ALA A 175 2.25 -15.81 8.25
CA ALA A 175 1.97 -14.38 8.11
C ALA A 175 1.66 -13.73 9.47
N VAL A 176 1.67 -12.39 9.51
CA VAL A 176 1.16 -11.58 10.61
C VAL A 176 -0.14 -10.89 10.19
N LEU A 177 -1.24 -11.08 10.92
CA LEU A 177 -2.49 -10.34 10.73
C LEU A 177 -2.51 -9.10 11.62
N VAL A 178 -2.78 -7.93 11.03
CA VAL A 178 -2.96 -6.66 11.74
C VAL A 178 -4.24 -5.93 11.31
N PRO A 179 -4.85 -5.12 12.20
CA PRO A 179 -5.99 -4.27 11.83
C PRO A 179 -5.56 -3.18 10.84
N THR A 180 -6.52 -2.61 10.11
CA THR A 180 -6.27 -1.45 9.24
C THR A 180 -5.55 -0.32 9.97
N GLY A 181 -4.60 0.33 9.29
CA GLY A 181 -3.85 1.46 9.84
C GLY A 181 -2.81 1.11 10.91
N ASN A 182 -2.55 -0.18 11.16
CA ASN A 182 -1.46 -0.58 12.04
C ASN A 182 -0.08 -0.19 11.46
N ALA A 183 0.85 0.21 12.33
CA ALA A 183 2.19 0.65 11.93
C ALA A 183 3.01 -0.41 11.19
N LEU A 184 2.74 -1.71 11.40
CA LEU A 184 3.43 -2.79 10.69
C LEU A 184 3.29 -2.69 9.17
N ILE A 185 2.19 -2.10 8.66
CA ILE A 185 1.99 -1.90 7.22
C ILE A 185 3.08 -1.00 6.65
N ASN A 186 3.37 0.13 7.32
CA ASN A 186 4.45 1.04 6.90
C ASN A 186 5.84 0.39 7.05
N VAL A 187 6.00 -0.51 8.02
CA VAL A 187 7.24 -1.30 8.19
C VAL A 187 7.40 -2.27 7.02
N ALA A 188 6.33 -2.94 6.59
CA ALA A 188 6.33 -3.83 5.43
C ALA A 188 6.66 -3.10 4.13
N ASP A 189 6.06 -1.91 3.93
CA ASP A 189 6.35 -1.04 2.78
C ASP A 189 7.84 -0.71 2.70
N ARG A 190 8.45 -0.35 3.84
CA ARG A 190 9.87 -0.03 3.90
C ARG A 190 10.79 -1.25 3.78
N ALA A 191 10.35 -2.41 4.26
CA ALA A 191 11.05 -3.68 4.11
C ALA A 191 11.06 -4.17 2.65
N GLY A 192 10.09 -3.72 1.84
CA GLY A 192 9.82 -4.26 0.51
C GLY A 192 9.15 -5.64 0.58
N TYR A 193 8.34 -5.86 1.61
CA TYR A 193 7.65 -7.12 1.86
C TYR A 193 6.18 -7.04 1.46
N PRO A 194 5.56 -8.17 1.05
CA PRO A 194 4.19 -8.18 0.58
C PRO A 194 3.21 -7.99 1.75
N ALA A 195 2.18 -7.19 1.48
CA ALA A 195 1.04 -6.98 2.36
C ALA A 195 -0.26 -7.13 1.58
N LEU A 196 -1.23 -7.87 2.14
CA LEU A 196 -2.53 -8.14 1.52
C LEU A 196 -3.65 -7.71 2.45
N THR A 197 -4.37 -6.63 2.09
CA THR A 197 -5.56 -6.19 2.81
C THR A 197 -6.81 -6.90 2.31
N ILE A 198 -7.57 -7.49 3.25
CA ILE A 198 -8.79 -8.25 3.00
C ILE A 198 -9.96 -7.50 3.68
N PRO A 199 -11.14 -7.38 3.03
CA PRO A 199 -12.31 -6.80 3.67
C PRO A 199 -12.66 -7.53 4.98
N ALA A 200 -12.85 -6.76 6.05
CA ALA A 200 -13.18 -7.27 7.37
C ALA A 200 -14.57 -6.82 7.86
N GLY A 201 -15.20 -5.89 7.14
CA GLY A 201 -16.54 -5.41 7.44
C GLY A 201 -16.60 -3.89 7.34
N TYR A 202 -17.41 -3.29 8.20
CA TYR A 202 -17.71 -1.86 8.14
C TYR A 202 -17.69 -1.25 9.54
N GLY A 203 -17.31 0.02 9.61
CA GLY A 203 -17.42 0.82 10.82
C GLY A 203 -18.85 0.88 11.34
N THR A 204 -18.97 1.14 12.64
CA THR A 204 -20.24 1.44 13.30
C THR A 204 -20.16 2.77 14.02
N GLY A 205 -21.30 3.40 14.30
CA GLY A 205 -21.35 4.66 15.06
C GLY A 205 -20.88 5.87 14.24
N SER A 206 -20.10 6.76 14.87
CA SER A 206 -19.64 8.03 14.28
C SER A 206 -18.67 7.85 13.10
N ALA A 207 -18.01 6.69 12.99
CA ALA A 207 -17.20 6.33 11.82
C ALA A 207 -18.03 6.04 10.56
N GLY A 208 -19.37 6.00 10.67
CA GLY A 208 -20.26 5.64 9.58
C GLY A 208 -20.03 4.20 9.10
N ARG A 209 -20.52 3.88 7.90
CA ARG A 209 -20.36 2.55 7.26
C ARG A 209 -19.10 2.50 6.39
N ASN A 210 -17.98 3.06 6.86
CA ASN A 210 -16.73 3.01 6.12
C ASN A 210 -16.24 1.56 6.04
N PRO A 211 -15.80 1.07 4.86
CA PRO A 211 -15.17 -0.23 4.76
C PRO A 211 -13.93 -0.32 5.65
N ILE A 212 -13.81 -1.41 6.41
CA ILE A 212 -12.64 -1.71 7.24
C ILE A 212 -12.02 -3.00 6.73
N GLY A 213 -10.70 -3.04 6.64
CA GLY A 213 -9.93 -4.22 6.30
C GLY A 213 -9.08 -4.75 7.45
N VAL A 214 -8.55 -5.94 7.26
CA VAL A 214 -7.40 -6.49 7.99
C VAL A 214 -6.30 -6.78 6.99
N THR A 215 -5.04 -6.68 7.40
CA THR A 215 -3.89 -6.85 6.50
C THR A 215 -3.05 -8.01 6.96
N LEU A 216 -2.81 -8.97 6.07
CA LEU A 216 -1.79 -9.99 6.22
C LEU A 216 -0.46 -9.43 5.73
N VAL A 217 0.59 -9.52 6.54
CA VAL A 217 1.96 -9.16 6.21
C VAL A 217 2.80 -10.43 6.19
N GLY A 218 3.58 -10.64 5.13
CA GLY A 218 4.50 -11.77 5.00
C GLY A 218 5.94 -11.33 4.81
N THR A 219 6.85 -12.30 4.69
CA THR A 219 8.25 -12.04 4.30
C THR A 219 8.38 -11.87 2.77
N ALA A 220 9.56 -11.51 2.27
CA ALA A 220 9.81 -11.32 0.83
C ALA A 220 9.31 -12.51 -0.02
N TYR A 221 8.67 -12.21 -1.15
CA TYR A 221 8.20 -13.19 -2.14
C TYR A 221 7.19 -14.22 -1.61
N SER A 222 6.48 -13.90 -0.53
CA SER A 222 5.45 -14.76 0.07
C SER A 222 4.04 -14.51 -0.48
N GLU A 223 3.89 -13.81 -1.62
CA GLU A 223 2.59 -13.38 -2.15
C GLU A 223 1.65 -14.57 -2.37
N ALA A 224 2.16 -15.72 -2.82
CA ALA A 224 1.34 -16.92 -3.00
C ALA A 224 0.76 -17.45 -1.67
N LYS A 225 1.54 -17.42 -0.58
CA LYS A 225 1.05 -17.80 0.75
C LYS A 225 0.00 -16.80 1.23
N LEU A 226 0.26 -15.50 1.08
CA LEU A 226 -0.69 -14.47 1.49
C LEU A 226 -2.01 -14.55 0.71
N LEU A 227 -1.94 -14.78 -0.60
CA LEU A 227 -3.12 -14.94 -1.45
C LEU A 227 -3.93 -16.19 -1.09
N ALA A 228 -3.26 -17.31 -0.83
CA ALA A 228 -3.93 -18.54 -0.40
C ALA A 228 -4.66 -18.35 0.95
N GLY A 229 -3.96 -17.84 1.96
CA GLY A 229 -4.54 -17.57 3.28
C GLY A 229 -5.63 -16.49 3.23
N GLY A 230 -5.39 -15.42 2.47
CA GLY A 230 -6.35 -14.34 2.30
C GLY A 230 -7.62 -14.76 1.55
N TYR A 231 -7.48 -15.62 0.54
CA TYR A 231 -8.63 -16.21 -0.16
C TYR A 231 -9.45 -17.09 0.78
N ALA A 232 -8.84 -18.00 1.53
CA ALA A 232 -9.56 -18.83 2.49
C ALA A 232 -10.29 -17.99 3.55
N LEU A 233 -9.66 -16.93 4.08
CA LEU A 233 -10.29 -16.00 5.01
C LEU A 233 -11.45 -15.21 4.36
N GLU A 234 -11.28 -14.76 3.11
CA GLU A 234 -12.34 -14.11 2.35
C GLU A 234 -13.53 -15.06 2.14
N GLN A 235 -13.28 -16.31 1.75
CA GLN A 235 -14.34 -17.32 1.53
C GLN A 235 -15.05 -17.68 2.84
N ALA A 236 -14.35 -17.71 3.97
CA ALA A 236 -14.95 -17.97 5.27
C ALA A 236 -15.87 -16.83 5.77
N THR A 237 -15.65 -15.60 5.29
CA THR A 237 -16.31 -14.41 5.86
C THR A 237 -17.29 -13.73 4.90
N GLN A 238 -16.94 -13.60 3.62
CA GLN A 238 -17.73 -12.98 2.55
C GLN A 238 -18.39 -11.63 2.93
N VAL A 239 -17.71 -10.83 3.76
CA VAL A 239 -18.26 -9.60 4.36
C VAL A 239 -18.34 -8.41 3.41
N ARG A 240 -17.72 -8.49 2.23
CA ARG A 240 -17.68 -7.39 1.26
C ARG A 240 -19.06 -7.15 0.64
N LEU A 241 -19.58 -5.94 0.78
CA LEU A 241 -20.77 -5.45 0.09
C LEU A 241 -20.39 -4.52 -1.07
N ALA A 242 -21.11 -4.62 -2.18
CA ALA A 242 -20.97 -3.66 -3.28
C ALA A 242 -21.50 -2.28 -2.84
N PRO A 243 -20.83 -1.17 -3.24
CA PRO A 243 -21.35 0.16 -2.98
C PRO A 243 -22.68 0.35 -3.73
N SER A 244 -23.68 0.90 -3.05
CA SER A 244 -25.04 1.08 -3.60
C SER A 244 -25.34 2.50 -4.07
N TRP A 245 -24.63 3.51 -3.56
CA TRP A 245 -24.84 4.93 -3.89
C TRP A 245 -23.51 5.70 -3.89
N THR A 246 -23.34 6.61 -4.86
CA THR A 246 -22.25 7.58 -4.90
C THR A 246 -22.70 8.88 -4.23
N ASN A 247 -21.90 9.40 -3.29
CA ASN A 247 -22.15 10.72 -2.71
C ASN A 247 -21.73 11.82 -3.71
N PRO A 248 -22.67 12.60 -4.27
CA PRO A 248 -22.36 13.67 -5.22
C PRO A 248 -21.54 14.80 -4.60
N SER A 249 -21.59 15.00 -3.28
CA SER A 249 -20.94 16.14 -2.61
C SER A 249 -19.41 16.08 -2.60
N MET A 250 -18.81 14.95 -2.97
CA MET A 250 -17.36 14.81 -3.11
C MET A 250 -16.84 15.35 -4.45
N TRP A 251 -17.72 15.60 -5.42
CA TRP A 251 -17.36 16.18 -6.70
C TRP A 251 -17.33 17.70 -6.57
N ARG A 252 -16.15 18.31 -6.74
CA ARG A 252 -16.02 19.77 -6.83
C ARG A 252 -16.06 20.20 -8.29
N CYS A 253 -17.08 20.98 -8.62
CA CYS A 253 -17.06 21.81 -9.83
C CYS A 253 -16.14 23.01 -9.58
N VAL A 254 -15.14 23.19 -10.45
CA VAL A 254 -14.25 24.37 -10.44
C VAL A 254 -14.61 25.23 -11.64
N PRO A 255 -15.39 26.32 -11.46
CA PRO A 255 -15.70 27.26 -12.53
C PRO A 255 -14.39 27.80 -13.16
N GLY A 256 -14.26 27.69 -14.48
CA GLY A 256 -13.08 28.16 -15.23
C GLY A 256 -11.99 27.11 -15.49
N SER A 257 -12.10 25.89 -14.97
CA SER A 257 -11.21 24.78 -15.36
C SER A 257 -11.47 24.38 -16.82
N THR A 258 -10.42 24.04 -17.58
CA THR A 258 -10.54 23.49 -18.95
C THR A 258 -11.24 22.13 -19.00
N PHE A 259 -11.36 21.44 -17.87
CA PHE A 259 -12.16 20.22 -17.71
C PHE A 259 -13.65 20.50 -17.41
N PHE A 260 -14.05 21.78 -17.40
CA PHE A 260 -15.43 22.20 -17.26
C PHE A 260 -16.20 21.99 -18.56
N THR A 261 -17.04 20.97 -18.59
CA THR A 261 -18.23 20.98 -19.44
C THR A 261 -19.42 21.05 -18.48
N GLY A 262 -20.14 22.17 -18.48
CA GLY A 262 -21.24 22.47 -17.54
C GLY A 262 -22.43 21.49 -17.57
N GLN A 263 -22.30 20.34 -18.22
CA GLN A 263 -23.31 19.31 -18.41
C GLN A 263 -23.05 18.03 -17.57
N PHE A 264 -21.99 17.97 -16.75
CA PHE A 264 -21.61 16.76 -16.00
C PHE A 264 -21.29 17.02 -14.51
N CYS A 265 -21.79 18.11 -13.94
CA CYS A 265 -21.33 18.58 -12.65
C CYS A 265 -22.01 17.88 -11.47
N ASN A 266 -23.29 17.49 -11.62
CA ASN A 266 -24.00 16.70 -10.62
C ASN A 266 -24.39 15.32 -11.16
N PRO A 267 -24.30 14.26 -10.35
CA PRO A 267 -25.02 13.00 -10.55
C PRO A 267 -26.53 13.28 -10.62
N GLY A 268 -27.06 13.46 -11.83
CA GLY A 268 -28.45 13.86 -12.06
C GLY A 268 -28.66 14.85 -13.20
N ASP A 269 -27.61 15.55 -13.66
CA ASP A 269 -27.75 16.55 -14.74
C ASP A 269 -28.20 15.93 -16.09
N ARG A 270 -28.03 14.61 -16.27
CA ARG A 270 -28.60 13.86 -17.42
C ARG A 270 -30.11 13.61 -17.31
N LEU A 271 -30.69 13.69 -16.10
CA LEU A 271 -32.13 13.51 -15.87
C LEU A 271 -32.91 14.82 -16.05
N LEU A 272 -32.22 15.96 -16.20
CA LEU A 272 -32.83 17.29 -16.33
C LEU A 272 -33.01 17.76 -17.79
N ARG A 273 -32.75 16.91 -18.79
CA ARG A 273 -33.11 17.24 -20.18
C ARG A 273 -34.58 16.88 -20.46
N ARG A 274 -35.44 17.89 -20.46
CA ARG A 274 -36.66 17.96 -21.27
C ARG A 274 -36.43 18.94 -22.41
#